data_AF-A0A2D6IKB1-F1
#
_entry.id   AF-A0A2D6IKB1-F1
#
_cell.length_a   1.000
_cell.length_b   1.000
_cell.length_c   1.000
_cell.angle_alpha   90.00
_cell.angle_beta   90.00
_cell.angle_gamma   90.00
#
_symmetry.space_group_name_H-M   'P 1'
#
loop_
_entity.id
_entity.type
_entity.pdbx_description
1 polymer ?
#
loop_
_entity_poly.entity_id
_entity_poly.type
_entity_poly.pdbx_seq_one_letter_code
_entity_poly.pdbx_strand_id
1 'polypeptide(L)'
;MGCSQKNGGIKNMIEIEGRMNPALIESPNGGWYVVAGGAWIPVPEGTRLSDINWVNNPQKSPALGASSYTKEVKGSKGDTYTVEVWSDGRTACNCMGFLYRRKCKHALALKGKV
;
A
#
# COMPACT_ATOMS: atom_id res chain seq x y z
N MET A 1 23.34 -3.74 -50.14
CA MET A 1 22.09 -3.98 -49.38
C MET A 1 21.90 -2.82 -48.41
N GLY A 2 20.89 -1.98 -48.64
CA GLY A 2 20.67 -0.74 -47.88
C GLY A 2 20.04 -0.98 -46.51
N CYS A 3 20.71 -0.53 -45.45
CA CYS A 3 20.09 -0.34 -44.14
C CYS A 3 19.17 0.89 -44.23
N SER A 4 17.86 0.67 -44.28
CA SER A 4 16.86 1.73 -44.23
C SER A 4 16.33 1.82 -42.80
N GLN A 5 17.08 2.49 -41.92
CA GLN A 5 16.59 2.87 -40.60
C GLN A 5 15.69 4.10 -40.78
N LYS A 6 14.38 3.88 -40.83
CA LYS A 6 13.42 4.98 -40.80
C LYS A 6 13.40 5.58 -39.39
N ASN A 7 14.03 6.73 -39.25
CA ASN A 7 13.81 7.67 -38.15
C ASN A 7 12.38 8.24 -38.25
N GLY A 8 11.67 8.23 -37.13
CA GLY A 8 10.40 8.93 -36.91
C GLY A 8 9.93 8.57 -35.51
N GLY A 9 10.22 9.40 -34.49
CA GLY A 9 9.30 10.45 -34.06
C GLY A 9 8.06 9.77 -33.46
N ILE A 10 7.95 9.56 -32.15
CA ILE A 10 7.70 10.58 -31.13
C ILE A 10 8.24 10.03 -29.79
N LYS A 11 9.19 10.73 -29.14
CA LYS A 11 9.59 10.43 -27.75
C LYS A 11 8.52 10.95 -26.81
N ASN A 12 7.43 10.20 -26.67
CA ASN A 12 6.52 10.40 -25.55
C ASN A 12 7.12 9.62 -24.38
N MET A 13 7.68 10.32 -23.40
CA MET A 13 7.93 9.72 -22.09
C MET A 13 6.60 9.19 -21.59
N ILE A 14 6.48 7.86 -21.50
CA ILE A 14 5.24 7.22 -21.07
C ILE A 14 5.29 7.24 -19.55
N GLU A 15 4.44 8.07 -18.97
CA GLU A 15 4.30 8.14 -17.51
C GLU A 15 3.37 7.03 -17.06
N ILE A 16 3.88 6.19 -16.17
CA ILE A 16 3.15 5.04 -15.65
C ILE A 16 3.16 5.12 -14.14
N GLU A 17 1.95 5.16 -13.58
CA GLU A 17 1.76 5.12 -12.13
C GLU A 17 1.58 3.68 -11.67
N GLY A 18 2.33 3.29 -10.63
CA GLY A 18 2.16 1.97 -10.05
C GLY A 18 3.06 1.76 -8.83
N ARG A 19 2.66 0.83 -7.96
CA ARG A 19 3.48 0.40 -6.81
C ARG A 19 4.61 -0.54 -7.20
N MET A 20 4.42 -1.29 -8.28
CA MET A 20 5.37 -2.28 -8.76
C MET A 20 6.11 -1.72 -9.97
N ASN A 21 7.38 -2.06 -10.07
CA ASN A 21 8.19 -1.71 -11.24
C ASN A 21 7.46 -2.21 -12.51
N PRO A 22 7.32 -1.35 -13.53
CA PRO A 22 6.65 -1.74 -14.75
C PRO A 22 7.45 -2.83 -15.47
N ALA A 23 6.75 -3.78 -16.07
CA ALA A 23 7.32 -4.77 -16.97
C ALA A 23 6.90 -4.46 -18.40
N LEU A 24 7.83 -4.54 -19.34
CA LEU A 24 7.54 -4.42 -20.76
C LEU A 24 7.42 -5.82 -21.36
N ILE A 25 6.33 -6.08 -22.06
CA ILE A 25 6.00 -7.37 -22.65
C ILE A 25 5.67 -7.19 -24.12
N GLU A 26 6.28 -8.03 -24.95
CA GLU A 26 5.92 -8.21 -26.35
C GLU A 26 4.92 -9.37 -26.45
N SER A 27 3.73 -9.09 -27.00
CA SER A 27 2.76 -10.13 -27.28
C SER A 27 3.14 -10.89 -28.55
N PRO A 28 2.79 -12.18 -28.67
CA PRO A 28 3.05 -12.98 -29.87
C PRO A 28 2.44 -12.41 -31.17
N ASN A 29 1.48 -11.49 -31.05
CA ASN A 29 0.80 -10.83 -32.16
C ASN A 29 1.43 -9.47 -32.54
N GLY A 30 2.61 -9.13 -31.99
CA GLY A 30 3.37 -7.91 -32.32
C GLY A 30 2.96 -6.64 -31.55
N GLY A 31 2.11 -6.75 -30.53
CA GLY A 31 1.74 -5.63 -29.66
C GLY A 31 2.67 -5.50 -28.46
N TRP A 32 3.14 -4.28 -28.17
CA TRP A 32 3.96 -3.97 -27.00
C TRP A 32 3.07 -3.44 -25.87
N TYR A 33 3.24 -3.99 -24.68
CA TYR A 33 2.46 -3.62 -23.50
C TYR A 33 3.37 -3.32 -22.33
N VAL A 34 3.05 -2.25 -21.59
CA VAL A 34 3.62 -2.05 -20.27
C VAL A 34 2.61 -2.48 -19.22
N VAL A 35 3.06 -3.35 -18.33
CA VAL A 35 2.27 -3.90 -17.24
C VAL A 35 2.75 -3.31 -15.92
N ALA A 36 1.86 -2.58 -15.25
CA ALA A 36 2.11 -2.04 -13.91
C ALA A 36 0.88 -2.28 -13.03
N GLY A 37 1.04 -3.06 -11.96
CA GLY A 37 -0.02 -3.25 -10.95
C GLY A 37 -1.31 -3.91 -11.44
N GLY A 38 -1.35 -4.48 -12.65
CA GLY A 38 -2.55 -5.04 -13.29
C GLY A 38 -3.12 -4.18 -14.43
N ALA A 39 -2.62 -2.97 -14.64
CA ALA A 39 -2.93 -2.16 -15.83
C ALA A 39 -2.07 -2.61 -17.01
N TRP A 40 -2.69 -2.79 -18.18
CA TRP A 40 -2.05 -3.10 -19.44
C TRP A 40 -2.14 -1.88 -20.35
N ILE A 41 -1.01 -1.20 -20.56
CA ILE A 41 -0.97 0.04 -21.34
C ILE A 41 -0.31 -0.30 -22.69
N PRO A 42 -1.00 -0.13 -23.83
CA PRO A 42 -0.39 -0.34 -25.14
C PRO A 42 0.63 0.75 -25.42
N VAL A 43 1.84 0.36 -25.81
CA VAL A 43 2.94 1.28 -26.13
C VAL A 43 3.43 1.03 -27.56
N PRO A 44 4.02 2.02 -28.25
CA PRO A 44 4.54 1.82 -29.60
C PRO A 44 5.70 0.82 -29.62
N GLU A 45 5.86 0.16 -30.77
CA GLU A 45 6.94 -0.80 -31.02
C GLU A 45 8.31 -0.12 -30.89
N GLY A 46 9.22 -0.77 -30.14
CA GLY A 46 10.57 -0.25 -29.90
C GLY A 46 10.73 0.65 -28.67
N THR A 47 9.70 0.78 -27.83
CA THR A 47 9.80 1.49 -26.54
C THR A 47 10.77 0.76 -25.61
N ARG A 48 11.77 1.42 -25.04
CA ARG A 48 12.67 0.81 -24.05
C ARG A 48 12.19 1.11 -22.64
N LEU A 49 12.58 0.27 -21.69
CA LEU A 49 12.38 0.52 -20.26
C LEU A 49 12.94 1.89 -19.82
N SER A 50 13.96 2.41 -20.51
CA SER A 50 14.57 3.73 -20.26
C SER A 50 13.69 4.91 -20.69
N ASP A 51 12.71 4.70 -21.55
CA ASP A 51 11.78 5.74 -22.02
C ASP A 51 10.51 5.82 -21.15
N ILE A 52 10.42 4.94 -20.14
CA ILE A 52 9.29 4.85 -19.21
C ILE A 52 9.64 5.63 -17.94
N ASN A 53 8.90 6.71 -17.68
CA ASN A 53 8.98 7.40 -16.40
C ASN A 53 8.02 6.71 -15.43
N TRP A 54 8.57 5.85 -14.58
CA TRP A 54 7.78 5.20 -13.53
C TRP A 54 7.62 6.14 -12.34
N VAL A 55 6.39 6.63 -12.14
CA VAL A 55 6.02 7.43 -10.98
C VAL A 55 5.48 6.48 -9.93
N ASN A 56 6.28 6.24 -8.87
CA ASN A 56 5.79 5.53 -7.70
C ASN A 56 4.73 6.41 -7.02
N ASN A 57 3.45 6.05 -7.21
CA ASN A 57 2.35 6.63 -6.48
C ASN A 57 2.05 5.71 -5.28
N PRO A 58 2.69 5.93 -4.11
CA PRO A 58 2.27 5.23 -2.92
C PRO A 58 0.83 5.67 -2.66
N GLN A 59 -0.13 4.74 -2.83
CA GLN A 59 -1.51 4.98 -2.37
C GLN A 59 -1.45 5.74 -1.06
N LYS A 60 -2.16 6.87 -0.97
CA LYS A 60 -2.39 7.61 0.26
C LYS A 60 -2.63 6.57 1.35
N SER A 61 -1.64 6.30 2.18
CA SER A 61 -1.88 5.55 3.40
C SER A 61 -3.02 6.29 4.08
N PRO A 62 -4.06 5.61 4.60
CA PRO A 62 -5.04 6.30 5.41
C PRO A 62 -4.24 7.14 6.40
N ALA A 63 -4.48 8.45 6.38
CA ALA A 63 -3.66 9.40 7.12
C ALA A 63 -3.47 8.85 8.53
N LEU A 64 -2.27 8.96 9.08
CA LEU A 64 -1.89 8.61 10.46
C LEU A 64 -2.66 9.49 11.47
N GLY A 65 -3.97 9.53 11.36
CA GLY A 65 -4.95 10.24 12.16
C GLY A 65 -6.08 9.28 12.57
N ALA A 66 -5.80 7.98 12.63
CA ALA A 66 -6.62 7.07 13.43
C ALA A 66 -6.45 7.54 14.88
N SER A 67 -7.33 8.45 15.31
CA SER A 67 -7.30 9.04 16.64
C SER A 67 -7.34 7.92 17.67
N SER A 68 -6.19 7.64 18.27
CA SER A 68 -6.08 6.68 19.35
C SER A 68 -6.01 7.42 20.67
N TYR A 69 -6.81 6.99 21.63
CA TYR A 69 -6.68 7.48 23.00
C TYR A 69 -6.19 6.34 23.89
N THR A 70 -5.32 6.70 24.82
CA THR A 70 -4.77 5.77 25.82
C THR A 70 -5.45 6.03 27.15
N LYS A 71 -5.88 4.97 27.81
CA LYS A 71 -6.52 5.05 29.13
C LYS A 71 -5.88 4.09 30.10
N GLU A 72 -5.62 4.58 31.30
CA GLU A 72 -5.18 3.75 32.43
C GLU A 72 -6.39 3.14 33.13
N VAL A 73 -6.31 1.84 33.42
CA VAL A 73 -7.34 1.10 34.13
C VAL A 73 -6.73 0.36 35.31
N LYS A 74 -7.42 0.39 36.45
CA LYS A 74 -7.03 -0.38 37.64
C LYS A 74 -7.45 -1.83 37.47
N GLY A 75 -6.50 -2.72 37.66
CA GLY A 75 -6.66 -4.15 37.71
C GLY A 75 -7.21 -4.62 39.04
N SER A 76 -7.75 -5.84 39.04
CA SER A 76 -8.41 -6.45 40.21
C SER A 76 -7.50 -6.65 41.43
N LYS A 77 -6.17 -6.60 41.25
CA LYS A 77 -5.15 -6.79 42.31
C LYS A 77 -4.45 -5.49 42.72
N GLY A 78 -4.87 -4.34 42.19
CA GLY A 78 -4.25 -3.04 42.42
C GLY A 78 -3.26 -2.61 41.33
N ASP A 79 -2.88 -3.52 40.43
CA ASP A 79 -1.99 -3.21 39.28
C ASP A 79 -2.67 -2.25 38.29
N THR A 80 -1.91 -1.33 37.71
CA THR A 80 -2.41 -0.39 36.70
C THR A 80 -2.04 -0.88 35.30
N TYR A 81 -3.01 -0.95 34.38
CA TYR A 81 -2.78 -1.37 33.01
C TYR A 81 -3.16 -0.25 32.04
N THR A 82 -2.40 -0.10 30.97
CA THR A 82 -2.72 0.81 29.87
C THR A 82 -3.55 0.10 28.82
N VAL A 83 -4.56 0.79 28.29
CA VAL A 83 -5.38 0.35 27.16
C VAL A 83 -5.36 1.42 26.09
N GLU A 84 -4.97 1.04 24.89
CA GLU A 84 -5.02 1.87 23.69
C GLU A 84 -6.24 1.48 22.88
N VAL A 85 -7.05 2.46 22.51
CA VAL A 85 -8.22 2.29 21.66
C VAL A 85 -8.01 3.12 20.42
N TRP A 86 -8.00 2.49 19.25
CA TRP A 86 -7.94 3.16 17.96
C TRP A 86 -9.36 3.43 17.44
N SER A 87 -9.51 4.50 16.65
CA SER A 87 -10.76 4.84 15.94
C SER A 87 -11.32 3.70 15.09
N ASP A 88 -10.45 2.82 14.59
CA ASP A 88 -10.82 1.65 13.78
C ASP A 88 -11.46 0.51 14.60
N GLY A 89 -11.71 0.72 15.90
CA GLY A 89 -12.27 -0.29 16.81
C GLY A 89 -11.27 -1.36 17.27
N ARG A 90 -9.99 -1.21 16.89
CA ARG A 90 -8.89 -2.01 17.43
C ARG A 90 -8.61 -1.57 18.86
N THR A 91 -8.25 -2.51 19.71
CA THR A 91 -7.87 -2.25 21.11
C THR A 91 -6.64 -3.05 21.48
N ALA A 92 -5.75 -2.46 22.28
CA ALA A 92 -4.57 -3.12 22.82
C ALA A 92 -4.49 -2.85 24.31
N CYS A 93 -4.13 -3.86 25.09
CA CYS A 93 -3.95 -3.72 26.53
C CYS A 93 -2.67 -4.41 26.97
N ASN A 94 -1.94 -3.81 27.91
CA ASN A 94 -0.71 -4.38 28.47
C ASN A 94 -0.95 -5.49 29.52
N CYS A 95 -2.20 -5.95 29.73
CA CYS A 95 -2.43 -7.01 30.70
C CYS A 95 -2.07 -8.40 30.14
N MET A 96 -1.64 -9.33 31.00
CA MET A 96 -1.34 -10.71 30.61
C MET A 96 -2.51 -11.38 29.87
N GLY A 97 -3.75 -11.10 30.26
CA GLY A 97 -4.93 -11.63 29.57
C GLY A 97 -5.01 -11.22 28.09
N PHE A 98 -4.59 -9.99 27.78
CA PHE A 98 -4.51 -9.52 26.40
C PHE A 98 -3.29 -10.10 25.67
N LEU A 99 -2.14 -10.22 26.33
CA LEU A 99 -0.95 -10.83 25.74
C LEU A 99 -1.21 -12.27 25.23
N TYR A 100 -1.83 -13.12 26.06
CA TYR A 100 -2.03 -14.53 25.73
C TYR A 100 -3.29 -14.82 24.90
N ARG A 101 -4.40 -14.11 25.15
CA ARG A 101 -5.71 -14.43 24.53
C ARG A 101 -6.24 -13.34 23.60
N ARG A 102 -5.54 -12.20 23.50
CA ARG A 102 -5.98 -10.98 22.77
C ARG A 102 -7.38 -10.49 23.18
N LYS A 103 -7.86 -10.93 24.35
CA LYS A 103 -9.18 -10.62 24.91
C LYS A 103 -9.02 -10.40 26.41
N CYS A 104 -9.37 -9.21 26.90
CA CYS A 104 -9.34 -8.91 28.33
C CYS A 104 -10.56 -8.09 28.74
N LYS A 105 -10.95 -8.20 30.02
CA LYS A 105 -12.06 -7.42 30.59
C LYS A 105 -11.82 -5.91 30.47
N HIS A 106 -10.56 -5.49 30.57
CA HIS A 106 -10.14 -4.10 30.44
C HIS A 106 -10.45 -3.49 29.06
N ALA A 107 -10.04 -4.17 27.98
CA ALA A 107 -10.30 -3.73 26.62
C ALA A 107 -11.79 -3.88 26.25
N LEU A 108 -12.47 -4.91 26.76
CA LEU A 108 -13.91 -5.11 26.56
C LEU A 108 -14.75 -3.99 27.21
N ALA A 109 -14.38 -3.55 28.42
CA ALA A 109 -15.05 -2.45 29.11
C ALA A 109 -14.94 -1.09 28.39
N LEU A 110 -13.97 -0.95 27.49
CA LEU A 110 -13.73 0.26 26.70
C LEU A 110 -14.22 0.12 25.25
N LYS A 111 -14.54 -1.09 24.79
CA LYS A 111 -15.04 -1.36 23.44
C LYS A 111 -16.50 -0.92 23.35
N GLY A 112 -16.73 0.31 22.88
CA GLY A 112 -18.07 0.90 22.73
C GLY A 112 -18.25 2.30 23.34
N LYS A 113 -17.20 2.89 23.93
CA LYS A 113 -17.16 4.31 24.32
C LYS A 113 -16.39 5.12 23.27
N VAL A 114 -16.91 5.12 22.05
CA VAL A 114 -16.46 6.00 20.95
C VAL A 114 -17.53 7.04 20.73
#